data_AF-A0A975BDM1-F1
#
_entry.id   AF-A0A975BDM1-F1
#
_cell.length_a   1.000
_cell.length_b   1.000
_cell.length_c   1.000
_cell.angle_alpha   90.00
_cell.angle_beta   90.00
_cell.angle_gamma   90.00
#
_symmetry.space_group_name_H-M   'P 1'
#
loop_
_entity.id
_entity.type
_entity.pdbx_description
1 polymer ?
#
loop_
_entity_poly.entity_id
_entity_poly.type
_entity_poly.pdbx_seq_one_letter_code
_entity_poly.pdbx_strand_id
1 'polypeptide(L)'
;MLIGLDSMESVRKLLKQNFDVIQDDNLMHFKNCTIWRVVIKDTFTPDKGIIIIDIVFADRDIYKNAVTDTISLQINNTVIPVVKPKHLIEIKKLSGRAIDLLDIQALEEAEQEMGKPVLKIYNASQGILPDNYKFDREEAHER
;
A
#
# COMPACT_ATOMS: atom_id res chain seq x y z
N MET A 1 -3.19 0.28 -12.18
CA MET A 1 -2.39 0.54 -13.40
C MET A 1 -0.99 0.03 -13.13
N LEU A 2 -0.51 -0.95 -13.90
CA LEU A 2 0.88 -1.40 -13.80
C LEU A 2 1.76 -0.31 -14.40
N ILE A 3 2.69 0.23 -13.62
CA ILE A 3 3.68 1.17 -14.13
C ILE A 3 4.89 0.35 -14.57
N GLY A 4 5.05 0.20 -15.89
CA GLY A 4 6.23 -0.36 -16.53
C GLY A 4 7.26 0.73 -16.86
N LEU A 5 8.45 0.34 -17.31
CA LEU A 5 9.49 1.29 -17.74
C LEU A 5 9.03 2.17 -18.91
N ASP A 6 8.18 1.63 -19.78
CA ASP A 6 7.52 2.31 -20.89
C ASP A 6 6.59 3.44 -20.45
N SER A 7 6.10 3.38 -19.20
CA SER A 7 5.18 4.35 -18.62
C SER A 7 5.91 5.55 -17.98
N MET A 8 7.24 5.50 -17.87
CA MET A 8 8.06 6.47 -17.14
C MET A 8 7.86 7.91 -17.64
N GLU A 9 7.84 8.14 -18.96
CA GLU A 9 7.70 9.49 -19.50
C GLU A 9 6.31 10.10 -19.24
N SER A 10 5.27 9.27 -19.25
CA SER A 10 3.91 9.70 -18.90
C SER A 10 3.80 10.08 -17.43
N VAL A 11 4.41 9.28 -16.54
CA VAL A 11 4.47 9.56 -15.11
C VAL A 11 5.31 10.81 -14.84
N ARG A 12 6.44 10.98 -15.53
CA ARG A 12 7.28 12.19 -15.44
C ARG A 12 6.49 13.45 -15.79
N LYS A 13 5.76 13.41 -16.89
CA LYS A 13 4.91 14.53 -17.32
C LYS A 13 3.85 14.84 -16.26
N LEU A 14 3.18 13.81 -15.72
CA LEU A 14 2.19 13.98 -14.64
C LEU A 14 2.82 14.63 -13.40
N LEU A 15 4.00 14.17 -12.97
CA LEU A 15 4.69 14.72 -11.80
C LEU A 15 5.07 16.19 -12.01
N LYS A 16 5.66 16.54 -13.16
CA LYS A 16 6.02 17.93 -13.50
C LYS A 16 4.83 18.87 -13.66
N GLN A 17 3.65 18.33 -13.98
CA GLN A 17 2.41 19.10 -14.08
C GLN A 17 1.78 19.43 -12.71
N ASN A 18 2.02 18.58 -11.70
CA ASN A 18 1.33 18.67 -10.41
C ASN A 18 2.26 19.05 -9.25
N PHE A 19 3.58 18.95 -9.42
CA PHE A 19 4.56 19.16 -8.36
C PHE A 19 5.77 19.93 -8.87
N ASP A 20 6.42 20.66 -7.95
CA ASP A 20 7.75 21.23 -8.16
C ASP A 20 8.81 20.12 -8.07
N VAL A 21 9.12 19.52 -9.21
CA VAL A 21 10.12 18.45 -9.32
C VAL A 21 11.53 19.04 -9.26
N ILE A 22 12.31 18.63 -8.25
CA ILE A 22 13.71 19.03 -8.05
C ILE A 22 14.65 18.10 -8.82
N GLN A 23 14.36 16.79 -8.82
CA GLN A 23 15.18 15.77 -9.47
C GLN A 23 14.32 14.59 -9.95
N ASP A 24 14.54 14.10 -11.17
CA ASP A 24 13.78 12.99 -11.77
C ASP A 24 14.58 12.11 -12.76
N ASP A 25 15.91 12.13 -12.68
CA ASP A 25 16.83 11.41 -13.56
C ASP A 25 17.48 10.18 -12.91
N ASN A 26 17.08 9.84 -11.68
CA ASN A 26 17.72 8.79 -10.89
C ASN A 26 17.05 7.42 -11.05
N LEU A 27 17.37 6.72 -12.13
CA LEU A 27 16.97 5.32 -12.36
C LEU A 27 18.05 4.37 -11.86
N MET A 28 17.69 3.50 -10.91
CA MET A 28 18.59 2.55 -10.27
C MET A 28 18.16 1.11 -10.59
N HIS A 29 19.12 0.29 -11.00
CA HIS A 29 18.91 -1.13 -11.24
C HIS A 29 19.59 -1.94 -10.14
N PHE A 30 18.79 -2.70 -9.40
CA PHE A 30 19.26 -3.66 -8.41
C PHE A 30 18.98 -5.08 -8.89
N LYS A 31 19.62 -6.07 -8.27
CA LYS A 31 19.40 -7.49 -8.58
C LYS A 31 17.90 -7.87 -8.50
N ASN A 32 17.21 -7.34 -7.49
CA ASN A 32 15.84 -7.74 -7.18
C ASN A 32 14.79 -6.72 -7.62
N CYS A 33 15.16 -5.50 -8.04
CA CYS A 33 14.21 -4.45 -8.40
C CYS A 33 14.81 -3.36 -9.29
N THR A 34 13.95 -2.63 -10.00
CA THR A 34 14.30 -1.34 -10.62
C THR A 34 13.53 -0.23 -9.90
N ILE A 35 14.24 0.83 -9.50
CA ILE A 35 13.67 1.97 -8.77
C ILE A 35 13.97 3.25 -9.52
N TRP A 36 12.96 4.08 -9.74
CA TRP A 36 13.12 5.46 -10.16
C TRP A 36 12.79 6.39 -9.01
N ARG A 37 13.80 7.16 -8.57
CA ARG A 37 13.65 8.14 -7.49
C ARG A 37 13.36 9.51 -8.06
N VAL A 38 12.28 10.12 -7.58
CA VAL A 38 11.91 11.50 -7.86
C VAL A 38 11.95 12.29 -6.57
N VAL A 39 12.57 13.46 -6.60
CA VAL A 39 12.58 14.41 -5.47
C VAL A 39 11.70 15.59 -5.85
N ILE A 40 10.71 15.88 -5.03
CA ILE A 40 9.81 17.02 -5.21
C ILE A 40 9.92 17.97 -4.00
N LYS A 41 9.63 19.24 -4.23
CA LYS A 41 9.51 20.23 -3.15
C LYS A 41 8.18 20.05 -2.43
N ASP A 42 8.19 20.09 -1.11
CA ASP A 42 6.94 20.18 -0.35
C ASP A 42 6.34 21.59 -0.51
N THR A 43 5.12 21.65 -1.05
CA THR A 43 4.37 22.90 -1.23
C THR A 43 3.47 23.23 -0.05
N PHE A 44 3.19 22.26 0.84
CA PHE A 44 2.33 22.45 2.01
C PHE A 44 3.10 23.00 3.20
N THR A 45 4.37 22.60 3.36
CA THR A 45 5.28 23.19 4.34
C THR A 45 6.58 23.65 3.67
N PRO A 46 6.57 24.83 3.01
CA PRO A 46 7.67 25.31 2.15
C PRO A 46 9.03 25.41 2.85
N ASP A 47 9.00 25.60 4.18
CA ASP A 47 10.18 25.78 5.02
C ASP A 47 10.75 24.44 5.53
N LYS A 48 10.06 23.31 5.28
CA LYS A 48 10.22 22.08 6.07
C LYS A 48 10.63 20.82 5.30
N GLY A 49 10.69 20.79 3.97
CA GLY A 49 11.29 19.61 3.37
C GLY A 49 11.21 19.39 1.87
N ILE A 50 11.93 18.33 1.50
CA ILE A 50 11.86 17.64 0.22
C ILE A 50 11.07 16.35 0.45
N ILE A 51 10.26 15.96 -0.53
CA ILE A 51 9.58 14.66 -0.54
C ILE A 51 10.32 13.77 -1.54
N ILE A 52 10.71 12.58 -1.08
CA ILE A 52 11.33 11.55 -1.93
C ILE A 52 10.25 10.54 -2.29
N ILE A 53 10.03 10.37 -3.59
CA ILE A 53 9.12 9.37 -4.15
C ILE A 53 9.98 8.31 -4.84
N ASP A 54 9.99 7.11 -4.26
CA ASP A 54 10.60 5.94 -4.87
C ASP A 54 9.56 5.15 -5.65
N ILE A 55 9.65 5.18 -6.98
CA ILE A 55 8.78 4.42 -7.87
C ILE A 55 9.48 3.09 -8.16
N VAL A 56 8.98 2.02 -7.56
CA VAL A 56 9.44 0.66 -7.84
C VAL A 56 8.68 0.11 -9.04
N PHE A 57 9.39 -0.28 -10.10
CA PHE A 57 8.74 -0.81 -11.30
C PHE A 57 8.27 -2.25 -11.08
N ALA A 58 7.14 -2.60 -11.69
CA ALA A 58 6.59 -3.96 -11.69
C ALA A 58 7.29 -4.87 -12.72
N ASP A 59 8.63 -4.85 -12.75
CA ASP A 59 9.48 -5.59 -13.70
C ASP A 59 9.86 -7.01 -13.20
N ARG A 60 9.40 -7.38 -12.01
CA ARG A 60 9.51 -8.71 -11.40
C ARG A 60 8.14 -9.16 -10.88
N ASP A 61 7.92 -10.47 -10.84
CA ASP A 61 6.60 -11.03 -10.53
C ASP A 61 6.11 -10.67 -9.13
N ILE A 62 7.02 -10.58 -8.15
CA ILE A 62 6.69 -10.11 -6.79
C ILE A 62 6.04 -8.72 -6.77
N TYR A 63 6.54 -7.79 -7.60
CA TYR A 63 5.98 -6.44 -7.68
C TYR A 63 4.73 -6.39 -8.55
N LYS A 64 4.65 -7.19 -9.62
CA LYS A 64 3.42 -7.33 -10.40
C LYS A 64 2.28 -7.82 -9.52
N ASN A 65 2.50 -8.89 -8.77
CA ASN A 65 1.52 -9.46 -7.85
C ASN A 65 1.07 -8.44 -6.81
N ALA A 66 2.01 -7.69 -6.23
CA ALA A 66 1.71 -6.63 -5.26
C ALA A 66 0.82 -5.51 -5.83
N VAL A 67 0.99 -5.15 -7.11
CA VAL A 67 0.20 -4.11 -7.78
C VAL A 67 -1.16 -4.63 -8.27
N THR A 68 -1.26 -5.91 -8.64
CA THR A 68 -2.52 -6.51 -9.11
C THR A 68 -3.44 -6.95 -7.99
N ASP A 69 -2.90 -7.28 -6.81
CA ASP A 69 -3.65 -7.80 -5.68
C ASP A 69 -3.62 -6.83 -4.49
N THR A 70 -4.36 -5.73 -4.65
CA THR A 70 -4.45 -4.62 -3.69
C THR A 70 -5.71 -4.68 -2.83
N ILE A 71 -5.68 -3.97 -1.70
CA ILE A 71 -6.88 -3.55 -0.96
C ILE A 71 -7.09 -2.05 -1.16
N SER A 72 -8.33 -1.58 -1.06
CA SER A 72 -8.64 -0.15 -1.16
C SER A 72 -8.74 0.46 0.23
N LEU A 73 -7.97 1.53 0.47
CA LEU A 73 -8.15 2.39 1.63
C LEU A 73 -8.89 3.65 1.22
N GLN A 74 -9.88 4.05 1.99
CA GLN A 74 -10.54 5.33 1.83
C GLN A 74 -9.96 6.33 2.81
N ILE A 75 -9.33 7.39 2.28
CA ILE A 75 -8.83 8.53 3.06
C ILE A 75 -9.58 9.76 2.59
N ASN A 76 -10.42 10.32 3.48
CA ASN A 76 -11.36 11.38 3.13
C ASN A 76 -12.24 10.94 1.93
N ASN A 77 -12.21 11.71 0.84
CA ASN A 77 -12.96 11.43 -0.39
C ASN A 77 -12.10 10.74 -1.47
N THR A 78 -10.93 10.22 -1.10
CA THR A 78 -10.00 9.57 -2.04
C THR A 78 -9.89 8.08 -1.74
N VAL A 79 -10.05 7.26 -2.78
CA VAL A 79 -9.80 5.82 -2.72
C VAL A 79 -8.37 5.56 -3.19
N ILE A 80 -7.55 5.00 -2.31
CA ILE A 80 -6.14 4.72 -2.57
C ILE A 80 -5.96 3.19 -2.59
N PRO A 81 -5.52 2.61 -3.71
CA PRO A 81 -5.13 1.21 -3.74
C PRO A 81 -3.82 1.05 -2.96
N VAL A 82 -3.79 0.14 -2.00
CA VAL A 82 -2.59 -0.19 -1.23
C VAL A 82 -2.32 -1.69 -1.29
N VAL A 83 -1.04 -2.04 -1.20
CA VAL A 83 -0.56 -3.42 -1.25
C VAL A 83 -1.07 -4.18 -0.02
N LYS A 84 -1.51 -5.43 -0.21
CA LYS A 84 -1.90 -6.32 0.89
C LYS A 84 -0.69 -6.66 1.78
N PRO A 85 -0.88 -6.83 3.11
CA PRO A 85 0.22 -7.16 4.02
C PRO A 85 1.08 -8.36 3.58
N LYS A 86 0.48 -9.49 3.16
CA LYS A 86 1.21 -10.64 2.59
C LYS A 86 2.26 -10.27 1.54
N HIS A 87 1.93 -9.37 0.61
CA HIS A 87 2.84 -8.95 -0.46
C HIS A 87 3.92 -8.00 0.06
N LEU A 88 3.59 -7.14 1.03
CA LEU A 88 4.57 -6.29 1.70
C LEU A 88 5.60 -7.12 2.48
N ILE A 89 5.17 -8.20 3.13
CA ILE A 89 6.05 -9.14 3.84
C ILE A 89 7.03 -9.79 2.86
N GLU A 90 6.56 -10.28 1.72
CA GLU A 90 7.42 -10.87 0.69
C GLU A 90 8.46 -9.85 0.16
N ILE A 91 8.03 -8.62 -0.13
CA ILE A 91 8.92 -7.54 -0.58
C ILE A 91 9.98 -7.22 0.49
N LYS A 92 9.59 -7.16 1.76
CA LYS A 92 10.50 -6.90 2.89
C LYS A 92 11.51 -8.03 3.12
N LYS A 93 11.11 -9.28 2.88
CA LYS A 93 12.03 -10.42 2.92
C LYS A 93 13.11 -10.33 1.83
N LEU A 94 12.82 -9.71 0.69
CA LEU A 94 13.81 -9.48 -0.37
C LEU A 94 14.83 -8.38 -0.07
N SER A 95 14.45 -7.33 0.69
CA SER A 95 15.37 -6.24 1.03
C SER A 95 16.35 -6.62 2.14
N GLY A 96 15.97 -7.53 3.04
CA GLY A 96 16.87 -8.13 4.03
C GLY A 96 17.47 -7.13 5.03
N ARG A 97 16.85 -5.96 5.24
CA ARG A 97 17.37 -4.95 6.19
C ARG A 97 16.94 -5.33 7.60
N ALA A 98 17.77 -5.02 8.58
CA ALA A 98 17.46 -5.29 9.99
C ALA A 98 16.12 -4.66 10.44
N ILE A 99 15.79 -3.46 9.94
CA ILE A 99 14.52 -2.79 10.23
C ILE A 99 13.30 -3.52 9.65
N ASP A 100 13.49 -4.26 8.54
CA ASP A 100 12.41 -5.00 7.91
C ASP A 100 11.95 -6.17 8.81
N LEU A 101 12.76 -6.65 9.76
CA LEU A 101 12.34 -7.69 10.71
C LEU A 101 11.22 -7.21 11.63
N LEU A 102 11.33 -5.99 12.16
CA LEU A 102 10.30 -5.38 13.00
C LEU A 102 9.02 -5.11 12.21
N ASP A 103 9.19 -4.62 10.98
CA ASP A 103 8.04 -4.34 10.11
C ASP A 103 7.32 -5.63 9.67
N ILE A 104 8.06 -6.71 9.39
CA ILE A 104 7.48 -8.02 9.06
C ILE A 104 6.66 -8.53 10.23
N GLN A 105 7.19 -8.46 11.46
CA GLN A 105 6.45 -8.90 12.64
C GLN A 105 5.15 -8.12 12.81
N ALA A 106 5.18 -6.79 12.69
CA ALA A 106 3.98 -5.96 12.80
C ALA A 106 2.94 -6.29 11.71
N LEU A 107 3.39 -6.59 10.50
CA LEU A 107 2.50 -7.00 9.40
C LEU A 107 1.89 -8.40 9.63
N GLU A 108 2.67 -9.35 10.14
CA GLU A 108 2.20 -10.70 10.48
C GLU A 108 1.16 -10.66 11.61
N GLU A 109 1.38 -9.83 12.64
CA GLU A 109 0.40 -9.60 13.72
C GLU A 109 -0.90 -8.99 13.17
N ALA A 110 -0.80 -7.98 12.30
CA ALA A 110 -1.96 -7.36 11.66
C ALA A 110 -2.76 -8.36 10.80
N GLU A 111 -2.10 -9.25 10.05
CA GLU A 111 -2.80 -10.31 9.30
C GLU A 111 -3.54 -11.29 10.20
N GLN A 112 -2.94 -11.67 11.35
CA GLN A 112 -3.59 -12.54 12.31
C GLN A 112 -4.80 -11.89 12.96
N GLU A 113 -4.80 -10.57 13.18
CA GLU A 113 -5.96 -9.85 13.71
C GLU A 113 -7.08 -9.70 12.68
N MET A 114 -6.76 -9.47 11.42
CA MET A 114 -7.75 -9.44 10.32
C MET A 114 -8.34 -10.82 10.02
N GLY A 115 -7.61 -11.90 10.29
CA GLY A 115 -8.08 -13.28 10.15
C GLY A 115 -8.95 -13.77 11.33
N LYS A 116 -9.04 -13.01 12.43
CA LYS A 116 -9.93 -13.35 13.55
C LYS A 116 -11.36 -12.93 13.20
N PRO A 117 -12.37 -13.80 13.39
CA PRO A 117 -13.75 -13.35 13.35
C PRO A 117 -13.90 -12.22 14.36
N VAL A 118 -14.45 -11.08 13.92
CA VAL A 118 -14.75 -9.95 14.79
C VAL A 118 -15.69 -10.43 15.90
N LEU A 119 -15.13 -10.77 17.07
CA LEU A 119 -15.87 -10.85 18.31
C LEU A 119 -16.32 -9.42 18.59
N LYS A 120 -17.54 -9.07 18.16
CA LYS A 120 -18.22 -7.86 18.62
C LYS A 120 -18.23 -7.93 20.14
N ILE A 121 -17.38 -7.16 20.79
CA ILE A 121 -17.51 -6.88 22.22
C ILE A 121 -18.79 -6.05 22.34
N TYR A 122 -19.90 -6.73 22.65
CA TYR A 122 -21.08 -6.06 23.16
C TYR A 122 -20.73 -5.52 24.53
N ASN A 123 -20.66 -4.19 24.66
CA ASN A 123 -20.66 -3.55 25.97
C ASN A 123 -21.97 -3.91 26.67
N ALA A 124 -21.89 -4.80 27.65
CA ALA A 124 -23.00 -5.21 28.51
C ALA A 124 -23.43 -4.10 29.51
N SER A 125 -23.38 -2.83 29.09
CA SER A 125 -23.77 -1.67 29.90
C SER A 125 -24.97 -0.90 29.35
N GLN A 126 -25.57 -1.34 28.24
CA GLN A 126 -26.89 -0.90 27.80
C GLN A 126 -27.66 -2.13 27.33
N GLY A 127 -28.50 -2.67 28.21
CA GLY A 127 -29.39 -3.78 27.88
C GLY A 127 -30.36 -3.38 26.77
N ILE A 128 -30.77 -4.40 26.00
CA ILE A 128 -31.75 -4.45 24.91
C ILE A 128 -31.11 -4.47 23.51
N LEU A 129 -30.98 -5.68 22.96
CA LEU A 129 -30.91 -5.90 21.51
C LEU A 129 -32.32 -5.73 20.93
N PRO A 130 -32.51 -5.01 19.80
CA PRO A 130 -33.78 -5.05 19.07
C PRO A 130 -33.93 -6.42 18.37
N ASP A 131 -35.12 -7.02 18.49
CA ASP A 131 -35.49 -8.40 18.07
C ASP A 131 -35.37 -8.71 16.57
N ASN A 132 -34.78 -7.81 15.76
CA ASN A 132 -34.92 -7.85 14.30
C ASN A 132 -33.58 -7.94 13.56
N TYR A 133 -32.46 -8.24 14.23
CA TYR A 133 -31.17 -8.34 13.55
C TYR A 133 -31.02 -9.68 12.82
N LYS A 134 -31.43 -9.72 11.55
CA LYS A 134 -31.06 -10.79 10.62
C LYS A 134 -29.63 -10.56 10.14
N PHE A 135 -28.75 -11.50 10.46
CA PHE A 135 -27.45 -11.65 9.79
C PHE A 135 -27.70 -12.40 8.48
N ASP A 136 -27.58 -11.73 7.33
CA ASP A 136 -27.42 -12.44 6.06
C ASP A 136 -25.97 -12.92 5.95
N ARG A 137 -25.79 -14.24 5.93
CA ARG A 137 -24.55 -14.93 5.59
C ARG A 137 -24.78 -15.75 4.32
N GLU A 138 -24.85 -15.11 3.17
CA GLU A 138 -24.75 -15.73 1.85
C GLU A 138 -24.04 -14.70 0.95
N GLU A 139 -22.95 -14.96 0.22
CA GLU A 139 -22.48 -16.19 -0.41
C GLU A 139 -20.94 -16.26 -0.36
N ALA A 140 -20.42 -17.34 0.23
CA ALA A 140 -19.10 -17.87 -0.10
C ALA A 140 -19.16 -19.39 0.03
N HIS A 141 -19.82 -20.04 -0.92
CA HIS A 141 -19.57 -21.44 -1.23
C HIS A 141 -19.58 -21.65 -2.74
N GLU A 142 -18.42 -22.09 -3.23
CA GLU A 142 -18.25 -23.14 -4.24
C GLU A 142 -19.00 -22.99 -5.57
N ARG A 143 -18.23 -22.61 -6.61
CA ARG A 143 -17.91 -23.50 -7.74
C ARG A 143 -16.71 -22.98 -8.53
#